data_AF-A0A7S4RHF3-F1
#
_entry.id   AF-A0A7S4RHF3-F1
#
_cell.length_a   1.000
_cell.length_b   1.000
_cell.length_c   1.000
_cell.angle_alpha   90.00
_cell.angle_beta   90.00
_cell.angle_gamma   90.00
#
_symmetry.space_group_name_H-M   'P 1'
#
loop_
_entity.id
_entity.type
_entity.pdbx_description
1 polymer ?
#
loop_
_entity_poly.entity_id
_entity_poly.type
_entity_poly.pdbx_seq_one_letter_code
_entity_poly.pdbx_strand_id
1 'polypeptide(L)'
;AVLKLFCETIVASEESEKLSRLKNDLKAAIGTEGISILANLLPDFRRIIGDSSHSASRETNSIDNTGSWMQQKNRFNYIFRLLVGAITGPTKPIILFLDDLQWADAASLDLINSIIVDSEESSMLVIESYRENEVGHNDHPFSAHLRELRMTGIPLGEIKIDNMTKIDINKMLFAVIGMSDLSETELL
;
A
#
# COMPACT_ATOMS: atom_id res chain seq x y z
N ALA A 1 -7.86 -1.53 -3.11
CA ALA A 1 -8.03 -0.44 -2.12
C ALA A 1 -6.69 0.23 -1.79
N VAL A 2 -5.69 -0.52 -1.33
CA VAL A 2 -4.34 -0.03 -0.97
C VAL A 2 -3.68 0.82 -2.06
N LEU A 3 -3.71 0.35 -3.30
CA LEU A 3 -3.13 1.04 -4.46
C LEU A 3 -3.79 2.39 -4.78
N LYS A 4 -5.09 2.51 -4.53
CA LYS A 4 -5.85 3.74 -4.73
C LYS A 4 -5.42 4.80 -3.71
N LEU A 5 -5.35 4.41 -2.43
CA LEU A 5 -4.92 5.29 -1.34
C LEU A 5 -3.48 5.80 -1.55
N PHE A 6 -2.60 4.91 -2.02
CA PHE A 6 -1.22 5.27 -2.35
C PHE A 6 -1.15 6.33 -3.45
N CYS A 7 -1.90 6.15 -4.53
CA CYS A 7 -2.00 7.12 -5.62
C CYS A 7 -2.56 8.47 -5.15
N GLU A 8 -3.62 8.47 -4.33
CA GLU A 8 -4.24 9.69 -3.80
C GLU A 8 -3.29 10.47 -2.86
N THR A 9 -2.53 9.76 -2.02
CA THR A 9 -1.59 10.36 -1.06
C THR A 9 -0.42 11.07 -1.75
N ILE A 10 0.09 10.49 -2.83
CA ILE A 10 1.15 11.10 -3.64
C ILE A 10 0.68 12.40 -4.30
N VAL A 11 -0.56 12.43 -4.78
CA VAL A 11 -1.13 13.62 -5.45
C VAL A 11 -1.43 14.73 -4.46
N ALA A 12 -1.90 14.39 -3.26
CA ALA A 12 -2.34 15.36 -2.26
C ALA A 12 -1.17 16.08 -1.55
N SER A 13 0.04 15.52 -1.58
CA SER A 13 1.16 15.97 -0.75
C SER A 13 2.21 16.83 -1.47
N GLU A 14 2.14 16.99 -2.80
CA GLU A 14 3.21 17.65 -3.57
C GLU A 14 2.84 18.98 -4.24
N GLU A 15 3.75 19.96 -4.13
CA GLU A 15 3.73 21.22 -4.89
C GLU A 15 3.93 20.97 -6.40
N SER A 16 3.42 21.87 -7.24
CA SER A 16 3.36 21.71 -8.71
C SER A 16 4.71 21.33 -9.37
N GLU A 17 5.82 21.85 -8.87
CA GLU A 17 7.15 21.58 -9.43
C GLU A 17 7.69 20.19 -9.03
N LYS A 18 7.41 19.74 -7.80
CA LYS A 18 7.79 18.40 -7.31
C LYS A 18 6.98 17.32 -8.02
N LEU A 19 5.68 17.56 -8.20
CA LEU A 19 4.80 16.69 -8.96
C LEU A 19 5.26 16.52 -10.42
N SER A 20 5.81 17.58 -11.03
CA SER A 20 6.36 17.46 -12.40
C SER A 20 7.63 16.63 -12.44
N ARG A 21 8.52 16.74 -11.45
CA ARG A 21 9.73 15.91 -11.37
C ARG A 21 9.35 14.46 -11.11
N LEU A 22 8.44 14.22 -10.17
CA LEU A 22 7.92 12.90 -9.86
C LEU A 22 7.27 12.22 -11.08
N LYS A 23 6.48 12.96 -11.87
CA LYS A 23 5.95 12.45 -13.15
C LYS A 23 7.05 11.99 -14.10
N ASN A 24 8.15 12.73 -14.19
CA ASN A 24 9.28 12.38 -15.06
C ASN A 24 10.03 11.17 -14.51
N ASP A 25 10.27 11.11 -13.20
CA ASP A 25 10.93 9.99 -12.53
C ASP A 25 10.11 8.70 -12.70
N LEU A 26 8.79 8.77 -12.51
CA LEU A 26 7.86 7.66 -12.74
C LEU A 26 7.88 7.21 -14.21
N LYS A 27 7.84 8.15 -15.16
CA LYS A 27 7.91 7.84 -16.60
C LYS A 27 9.22 7.17 -16.97
N ALA A 28 10.33 7.64 -16.41
CA ALA A 28 11.66 7.10 -16.67
C ALA A 28 11.85 5.70 -16.05
N ALA A 29 11.35 5.49 -14.83
CA ALA A 29 11.49 4.23 -14.11
C ALA A 29 10.57 3.13 -14.68
N ILE A 30 9.30 3.46 -14.94
CA ILE A 30 8.26 2.48 -15.29
C ILE A 30 8.17 2.24 -16.82
N GLY A 31 8.52 3.25 -17.62
CA GLY A 31 8.37 3.21 -19.06
C GLY A 31 6.91 3.24 -19.54
N THR A 32 6.72 3.33 -20.86
CA THR A 32 5.40 3.47 -21.49
C THR A 32 4.52 2.21 -21.35
N GLU A 33 5.12 1.03 -21.47
CA GLU A 33 4.41 -0.24 -21.28
C GLU A 33 3.91 -0.39 -19.84
N GLY A 34 4.75 -0.06 -18.85
CA GLY A 34 4.37 -0.14 -17.45
C GLY A 34 3.28 0.87 -17.08
N ILE A 35 3.32 2.08 -17.65
CA ILE A 35 2.25 3.07 -17.49
C ILE A 35 0.93 2.51 -18.01
N SER A 36 0.91 1.88 -19.19
CA SER A 36 -0.30 1.27 -19.75
C SER A 36 -0.88 0.18 -18.84
N ILE A 37 -0.02 -0.70 -18.31
CA ILE A 37 -0.42 -1.77 -17.39
C ILE A 37 -1.01 -1.19 -16.10
N LEU A 38 -0.33 -0.22 -15.47
CA LEU A 38 -0.83 0.46 -14.27
C LEU A 38 -2.12 1.22 -14.54
N ALA A 39 -2.21 1.91 -15.68
CA ALA A 39 -3.37 2.70 -16.08
C ALA A 39 -4.62 1.85 -16.35
N ASN A 40 -4.46 0.58 -16.70
CA ASN A 40 -5.57 -0.36 -16.88
C ASN A 40 -6.10 -0.90 -15.55
N LEU A 41 -5.22 -1.03 -14.54
CA LEU A 41 -5.55 -1.58 -13.22
C LEU A 41 -5.92 -0.50 -12.21
N LEU A 42 -5.36 0.71 -12.37
CA LEU A 42 -5.52 1.86 -11.48
C LEU A 42 -5.91 3.08 -12.33
N PRO A 43 -7.21 3.27 -12.64
CA PRO A 43 -7.66 4.38 -13.48
C PRO A 43 -7.20 5.75 -12.97
N ASP A 44 -7.13 5.93 -11.65
CA ASP A 44 -6.68 7.18 -11.02
C ASP A 44 -5.21 7.51 -11.33
N PHE A 45 -4.37 6.50 -11.58
CA PHE A 45 -2.97 6.68 -11.98
C PHE A 45 -2.82 7.47 -13.29
N ARG A 46 -3.80 7.37 -14.20
CA ARG A 46 -3.83 8.17 -15.46
C ARG A 46 -3.83 9.66 -15.18
N ARG A 47 -4.59 10.08 -14.15
CA ARG A 47 -4.64 11.48 -13.72
C ARG A 47 -3.29 11.94 -13.18
N ILE A 48 -2.58 11.05 -12.48
CA ILE A 48 -1.27 11.33 -11.87
C ILE A 48 -0.19 11.49 -12.92
N ILE A 49 -0.10 10.59 -13.90
CA ILE A 49 0.92 10.66 -14.95
C ILE A 49 0.64 11.78 -15.96
N GLY A 50 -0.57 12.34 -15.94
CA GLY A 50 -1.03 13.33 -16.92
C GLY A 50 -1.17 12.70 -18.30
N ASP A 51 -1.51 11.42 -18.34
CA ASP A 51 -1.69 10.70 -19.60
C ASP A 51 -3.07 11.02 -20.15
N SER A 52 -3.13 12.04 -21.01
CA SER A 52 -4.31 12.44 -21.76
C SER A 52 -4.54 11.59 -23.01
N SER A 53 -3.90 10.41 -23.15
CA SER A 53 -4.14 9.47 -24.24
C SER A 53 -5.50 8.75 -24.10
N HIS A 54 -6.56 9.54 -24.11
CA HIS A 54 -7.88 9.15 -24.62
C HIS A 54 -8.20 10.02 -25.83
N SER A 55 -7.40 9.83 -26.89
CA SER A 55 -7.74 10.30 -28.24
C SER A 55 -6.99 9.48 -29.30
N ALA A 56 -7.14 8.16 -29.26
CA ALA A 56 -7.09 7.34 -30.45
C ALA A 56 -7.85 6.05 -30.14
N SER A 57 -8.98 5.86 -30.83
CA SER A 57 -9.61 4.57 -31.16
C SER A 57 -9.50 3.46 -30.09
N ARG A 58 -10.59 3.02 -29.45
CA ARG A 58 -11.54 2.04 -30.04
C ARG A 58 -11.06 1.32 -31.30
N GLU A 59 -9.82 0.86 -31.34
CA GLU A 59 -9.37 -0.22 -32.21
C GLU A 59 -8.44 -1.09 -31.36
N THR A 60 -9.00 -2.24 -31.00
CA THR A 60 -8.39 -3.56 -30.87
C THR A 60 -6.88 -3.66 -31.16
N ASN A 61 -6.04 -2.97 -30.41
CA ASN A 61 -4.71 -3.49 -30.12
C ASN A 61 -4.93 -4.48 -28.98
N SER A 62 -5.18 -5.73 -29.37
CA SER A 62 -4.90 -6.88 -28.54
C SER A 62 -3.50 -6.70 -27.97
N ILE A 63 -3.40 -6.14 -26.76
CA ILE A 63 -2.31 -6.50 -25.88
C ILE A 63 -2.34 -8.02 -25.93
N ASP A 64 -1.25 -8.57 -26.43
CA ASP A 64 -1.09 -10.00 -26.63
C ASP A 64 -1.18 -10.63 -25.23
N ASN A 65 -2.41 -10.91 -24.79
CA ASN A 65 -2.76 -11.58 -23.54
C ASN A 65 -2.44 -13.09 -23.66
N THR A 66 -1.51 -13.44 -24.55
CA THR A 66 -0.94 -14.78 -24.79
C THR A 66 0.05 -15.17 -23.70
N GLY A 67 0.43 -14.24 -22.82
CA GLY A 67 1.19 -14.56 -21.61
C GLY A 67 0.29 -15.25 -20.56
N SER A 68 0.82 -16.30 -19.93
CA SER A 68 0.14 -16.97 -18.80
C SER A 68 -0.23 -15.96 -17.71
N TRP A 69 -1.32 -16.21 -16.99
CA TRP A 69 -1.74 -15.41 -15.81
C TRP A 69 -0.57 -15.10 -14.86
N MET A 70 0.33 -16.07 -14.66
CA MET A 70 1.50 -15.92 -13.81
C MET A 70 2.51 -14.90 -14.35
N GLN A 71 2.66 -14.82 -15.68
CA GLN A 71 3.52 -13.82 -16.32
C GLN A 71 2.92 -12.42 -16.20
N GLN A 72 1.59 -12.28 -16.31
CA GLN A 72 0.91 -10.99 -16.14
C GLN A 72 1.04 -10.48 -14.70
N LYS A 73 0.84 -11.35 -13.71
CA LYS A 73 1.03 -11.03 -12.29
C LYS A 73 2.48 -10.62 -11.98
N ASN A 74 3.46 -11.38 -12.45
CA ASN A 74 4.88 -11.07 -12.22
C ASN A 74 5.28 -9.74 -12.87
N ARG A 75 4.79 -9.47 -14.09
CA ARG A 75 5.00 -8.17 -14.74
C ARG A 75 4.40 -7.02 -13.94
N PHE A 76 3.17 -7.19 -13.45
CA PHE A 76 2.53 -6.18 -12.61
C PHE A 76 3.31 -5.92 -11.32
N ASN A 77 3.71 -6.97 -10.59
CA ASN A 77 4.50 -6.83 -9.36
C ASN A 77 5.84 -6.12 -9.63
N TYR A 78 6.51 -6.46 -10.73
CA TYR A 78 7.75 -5.80 -11.15
C TYR A 78 7.55 -4.31 -11.43
N ILE A 79 6.53 -3.96 -12.22
CA ILE A 79 6.20 -2.56 -12.53
C ILE A 79 5.85 -1.79 -11.25
N PHE A 80 5.13 -2.42 -10.33
CA PHE A 80 4.77 -1.80 -9.07
C PHE A 80 5.99 -1.55 -8.17
N ARG A 81 6.95 -2.48 -8.15
CA ARG A 81 8.25 -2.27 -7.48
C ARG A 81 9.01 -1.08 -8.06
N LEU A 82 9.07 -0.95 -9.39
CA LEU A 82 9.69 0.20 -10.04
C LEU A 82 9.02 1.51 -9.65
N LEU A 83 7.69 1.51 -9.58
CA LEU A 83 6.92 2.66 -9.12
C LEU A 83 7.26 3.03 -7.67
N VAL A 84 7.34 2.04 -6.77
CA VAL A 84 7.75 2.27 -5.38
C VAL A 84 9.21 2.79 -5.31
N GLY A 85 10.12 2.19 -6.07
CA GLY A 85 11.52 2.62 -6.15
C GLY A 85 11.68 4.04 -6.69
N ALA A 86 10.82 4.47 -7.63
CA ALA A 86 10.87 5.83 -8.18
C ALA A 86 10.46 6.90 -7.16
N ILE A 87 9.66 6.55 -6.16
CA ILE A 87 9.17 7.50 -5.16
C ILE A 87 9.90 7.40 -3.82
N THR A 88 10.64 6.30 -3.60
CA THR A 88 11.47 6.08 -2.42
C THR A 88 12.92 6.39 -2.71
N GLY A 89 13.68 6.69 -1.66
CA GLY A 89 15.13 6.80 -1.75
C GLY A 89 15.73 7.31 -0.46
N PRO A 90 17.07 7.34 -0.32
CA PRO A 90 17.75 7.75 0.92
C PRO A 90 17.33 9.12 1.47
N THR A 91 16.87 10.01 0.61
CA THR A 91 16.42 11.38 0.96
C THR A 91 14.89 11.53 1.01
N LYS A 92 14.15 10.47 0.73
CA LYS A 92 12.69 10.43 0.65
C LYS A 92 12.15 9.17 1.35
N PRO A 93 12.18 9.13 2.69
CA PRO A 93 11.63 8.00 3.41
C PRO A 93 10.10 7.95 3.27
N ILE A 94 9.55 6.75 3.07
CA ILE A 94 8.11 6.52 2.99
C ILE A 94 7.67 5.59 4.12
N ILE A 95 6.56 5.94 4.76
CA ILE A 95 5.84 5.05 5.67
C ILE A 95 4.58 4.57 4.95
N LEU A 96 4.45 3.26 4.75
CA LEU A 96 3.27 2.62 4.20
C LEU A 96 2.49 1.97 5.34
N PHE A 97 1.35 2.55 5.71
CA PHE A 97 0.43 1.97 6.69
C PHE A 97 -0.68 1.19 5.98
N LEU A 98 -0.81 -0.09 6.30
CA LEU A 98 -1.77 -1.03 5.74
C LEU A 98 -2.67 -1.55 6.86
N ASP A 99 -3.95 -1.21 6.79
CA ASP A 99 -4.95 -1.56 7.79
C ASP A 99 -5.80 -2.75 7.34
N ASP A 100 -6.37 -3.49 8.30
CA ASP A 100 -7.29 -4.62 8.09
C ASP A 100 -6.77 -5.72 7.13
N LEU A 101 -5.48 -6.08 7.22
CA LEU A 101 -4.88 -7.07 6.32
C LEU A 101 -5.43 -8.49 6.48
N GLN A 102 -6.16 -8.77 7.55
CA GLN A 102 -6.91 -10.02 7.68
C GLN A 102 -7.96 -10.23 6.57
N TRP A 103 -8.37 -9.18 5.84
CA TRP A 103 -9.29 -9.28 4.70
C TRP A 103 -8.60 -9.17 3.33
N ALA A 104 -7.27 -9.10 3.29
CA ALA A 104 -6.53 -9.03 2.04
C ALA A 104 -6.55 -10.38 1.31
N ASP A 105 -6.76 -10.34 -0.01
CA ASP A 105 -6.61 -11.52 -0.84
C ASP A 105 -5.12 -11.90 -1.04
N ALA A 106 -4.87 -13.14 -1.48
CA ALA A 106 -3.52 -13.63 -1.68
C ALA A 106 -2.74 -12.83 -2.74
N ALA A 107 -3.42 -12.31 -3.78
CA ALA A 107 -2.75 -11.54 -4.82
C ALA A 107 -2.22 -10.19 -4.28
N SER A 108 -2.98 -9.55 -3.37
CA SER A 108 -2.60 -8.31 -2.69
C SER A 108 -1.44 -8.55 -1.73
N LEU A 109 -1.48 -9.64 -0.95
CA LEU A 109 -0.39 -10.00 -0.04
C LEU A 109 0.89 -10.35 -0.79
N ASP A 110 0.80 -11.06 -1.92
CA ASP A 110 1.95 -11.35 -2.77
C ASP A 110 2.57 -10.08 -3.35
N LEU A 111 1.74 -9.07 -3.69
CA LEU A 111 2.24 -7.76 -4.11
C LEU A 111 2.97 -7.06 -2.96
N ILE A 112 2.38 -7.04 -1.76
CA ILE A 112 2.97 -6.44 -0.56
C ILE A 112 4.33 -7.10 -0.25
N ASN A 113 4.39 -8.44 -0.21
CA ASN A 113 5.63 -9.18 -0.08
C ASN A 113 6.65 -8.79 -1.15
N SER A 114 6.20 -8.66 -2.39
CA SER A 114 7.09 -8.30 -3.47
C SER A 114 7.73 -6.92 -3.26
N ILE A 115 7.05 -5.98 -2.64
CA ILE A 115 7.56 -4.64 -2.34
C ILE A 115 8.50 -4.67 -1.14
N ILE A 116 8.11 -5.36 -0.07
CA ILE A 116 8.91 -5.46 1.16
C ILE A 116 10.24 -6.16 0.89
N VAL A 117 10.24 -7.28 0.15
CA VAL A 117 11.46 -8.07 -0.08
C VAL A 117 12.49 -7.34 -0.94
N ASP A 118 12.04 -6.52 -1.88
CA ASP A 118 12.92 -5.75 -2.79
C ASP A 118 13.36 -4.40 -2.18
N SER A 119 13.05 -4.17 -0.90
CA SER A 119 13.20 -2.87 -0.23
C SER A 119 14.61 -2.59 0.30
N GLU A 120 15.61 -3.46 0.10
CA GLU A 120 16.97 -3.31 0.66
C GLU A 120 17.60 -1.94 0.36
N GLU A 121 17.25 -1.31 -0.76
CA GLU A 121 17.74 0.01 -1.17
C GLU A 121 16.73 1.16 -0.97
N SER A 122 15.52 0.85 -0.49
CA SER A 122 14.45 1.83 -0.30
C SER A 122 14.36 2.26 1.16
N SER A 123 14.33 3.57 1.42
CA SER A 123 14.02 4.10 2.76
C SER A 123 12.53 3.93 3.05
N MET A 124 12.07 2.71 3.27
CA MET A 124 10.66 2.39 3.49
C MET A 124 10.44 1.73 4.86
N LEU A 125 9.41 2.18 5.57
CA LEU A 125 8.83 1.48 6.71
C LEU A 125 7.43 1.00 6.33
N VAL A 126 7.17 -0.30 6.43
CA VAL A 126 5.83 -0.86 6.25
C VAL A 126 5.25 -1.19 7.62
N ILE A 127 4.05 -0.68 7.89
CA ILE A 127 3.29 -0.95 9.11
C ILE A 127 2.02 -1.67 8.69
N GLU A 128 1.84 -2.86 9.24
CA GLU A 128 0.75 -3.76 8.92
C GLU A 128 -0.11 -3.98 10.16
N SER A 129 -1.42 -3.76 10.03
CA SER A 129 -2.40 -4.06 11.07
C SER A 129 -3.21 -5.29 10.67
N TYR A 130 -3.48 -6.14 11.66
CA TYR A 130 -4.41 -7.25 11.49
C TYR A 130 -5.03 -7.67 12.82
N ARG A 131 -6.14 -8.39 12.73
CA ARG A 131 -6.81 -9.00 13.90
C ARG A 131 -6.37 -10.45 14.07
N GLU A 132 -5.66 -10.73 15.18
CA GLU A 132 -5.14 -12.07 15.50
C GLU A 132 -6.23 -13.16 15.46
N ASN A 133 -7.42 -12.84 15.96
CA ASN A 133 -8.56 -13.77 16.03
C ASN A 133 -9.20 -14.08 14.66
N GLU A 134 -8.95 -13.28 13.62
CA GLU A 134 -9.48 -13.51 12.26
C GLU A 134 -8.51 -14.29 11.38
N VAL A 135 -7.23 -14.38 11.77
CA VAL A 135 -6.15 -15.05 11.02
C VAL A 135 -5.90 -16.50 11.51
N GLY A 136 -6.62 -16.94 12.54
CA GLY A 136 -6.36 -18.15 13.34
C GLY A 136 -6.39 -19.53 12.67
N HIS A 137 -6.48 -19.62 11.34
CA HIS A 137 -6.31 -20.89 10.62
C HIS A 137 -4.95 -20.88 9.89
N ASN A 138 -4.21 -21.99 9.95
CA ASN A 138 -2.87 -22.12 9.33
C ASN A 138 -2.86 -21.84 7.81
N ASP A 139 -4.02 -22.00 7.17
CA ASP A 139 -4.25 -21.77 5.73
C ASP A 139 -4.66 -20.33 5.39
N HIS A 140 -4.76 -19.43 6.37
CA HIS A 140 -5.08 -18.03 6.10
C HIS A 140 -3.97 -17.38 5.25
N PRO A 141 -4.29 -16.65 4.16
CA PRO A 141 -3.29 -16.00 3.30
C PRO A 141 -2.31 -15.11 4.07
N PHE A 142 -2.82 -14.35 5.05
CA PHE A 142 -1.99 -13.50 5.90
C PHE A 142 -0.99 -14.28 6.76
N SER A 143 -1.36 -15.48 7.24
CA SER A 143 -0.43 -16.36 7.96
C SER A 143 0.73 -16.81 7.07
N ALA A 144 0.48 -17.06 5.79
CA ALA A 144 1.54 -17.39 4.83
C ALA A 144 2.46 -16.20 4.57
N HIS A 145 1.89 -15.01 4.41
CA HIS A 145 2.61 -13.76 4.26
C HIS A 145 3.56 -13.49 5.45
N LEU A 146 3.09 -13.60 6.69
CA LEU A 146 3.94 -13.46 7.89
C LEU A 146 5.07 -14.49 7.95
N ARG A 147 4.83 -15.73 7.51
CA ARG A 147 5.88 -16.75 7.44
C ARG A 147 6.94 -16.39 6.40
N GLU A 148 6.53 -15.90 5.25
CA GLU A 148 7.44 -15.45 4.19
C GLU A 148 8.32 -14.29 4.69
N LEU A 149 7.73 -13.27 5.30
CA LEU A 149 8.47 -12.14 5.87
C LEU A 149 9.48 -12.56 6.94
N ARG A 150 9.16 -13.55 7.79
CA ARG A 150 10.12 -14.08 8.77
C ARG A 150 11.31 -14.79 8.13
N MET A 151 11.19 -15.26 6.88
CA MET A 151 12.27 -15.93 6.15
C MET A 151 13.16 -14.98 5.34
N THR A 152 12.77 -13.73 5.11
CA THR A 152 13.49 -12.80 4.24
C THR A 152 14.68 -12.12 4.93
N GLY A 153 14.76 -12.20 6.26
CA GLY A 153 15.81 -11.56 7.05
C GLY A 153 15.60 -10.06 7.26
N ILE A 154 14.51 -9.50 6.75
CA ILE A 154 14.13 -8.09 6.95
C ILE A 154 13.75 -7.87 8.42
N PRO A 155 14.15 -6.73 9.03
CA PRO A 155 13.73 -6.41 10.39
C PRO A 155 12.21 -6.39 10.52
N LEU A 156 11.66 -7.34 11.29
CA LEU A 156 10.23 -7.46 11.54
C LEU A 156 9.97 -7.22 13.03
N GLY A 157 9.14 -6.21 13.32
CA GLY A 157 8.63 -5.93 14.66
C GLY A 157 7.15 -6.25 14.74
N GLU A 158 6.71 -6.84 15.85
CA GLU A 158 5.31 -7.15 16.12
C GLU A 158 4.88 -6.43 17.40
N ILE A 159 3.82 -5.63 17.31
CA ILE A 159 3.23 -4.91 18.44
C ILE A 159 1.84 -5.48 18.67
N LYS A 160 1.67 -6.24 19.75
CA LYS A 160 0.36 -6.69 20.19
C LYS A 160 -0.37 -5.54 20.87
N ILE A 161 -1.55 -5.20 20.33
CA ILE A 161 -2.44 -4.19 20.92
C ILE A 161 -3.56 -4.94 21.63
N ASP A 162 -3.61 -4.81 22.96
CA ASP A 162 -4.68 -5.40 23.77
C ASP A 162 -5.97 -4.57 23.68
N ASN A 163 -7.07 -5.18 24.09
CA ASN A 163 -8.36 -4.50 24.18
C ASN A 163 -8.29 -3.30 25.14
N MET A 164 -8.99 -2.22 24.77
CA MET A 164 -9.13 -1.05 25.63
C MET A 164 -9.76 -1.42 26.97
N THR A 165 -9.21 -0.88 28.06
CA THR A 165 -9.85 -1.01 29.37
C THR A 165 -11.08 -0.12 29.46
N LYS A 166 -11.93 -0.33 30.47
CA LYS A 166 -13.06 0.58 30.75
C LYS A 166 -12.59 2.02 30.97
N ILE A 167 -11.42 2.21 31.58
CA ILE A 167 -10.84 3.53 31.83
C ILE A 167 -10.49 4.20 30.50
N ASP A 168 -9.86 3.47 29.58
CA ASP A 168 -9.49 4.00 28.25
C ASP A 168 -10.73 4.38 27.44
N ILE A 169 -11.78 3.54 27.49
CA ILE A 169 -13.05 3.80 26.82
C ILE A 169 -13.70 5.07 27.39
N ASN A 170 -13.75 5.21 28.71
CA ASN A 170 -14.31 6.39 29.36
C ASN A 170 -13.54 7.66 28.96
N LYS A 171 -12.20 7.62 28.96
CA LYS A 171 -11.36 8.73 28.50
C LYS A 171 -11.64 9.09 27.04
N MET A 172 -11.75 8.10 26.16
CA MET A 172 -12.08 8.31 24.76
C MET A 172 -13.45 8.98 24.60
N LEU A 173 -14.46 8.51 25.34
CA LEU A 173 -15.80 9.11 25.32
C LEU A 173 -15.78 10.56 25.81
N PHE A 174 -15.14 10.84 26.93
CA PHE A 174 -15.01 12.21 27.47
C PHE A 174 -14.31 13.15 26.49
N ALA A 175 -13.23 12.69 25.84
CA ALA A 175 -12.54 13.45 24.81
C ALA A 175 -13.43 13.75 23.60
N VAL A 176 -14.22 12.77 23.13
CA VAL A 176 -15.13 12.93 21.98
C VAL A 176 -16.28 13.88 22.29
N ILE A 177 -16.83 13.84 23.51
CA ILE A 177 -17.96 14.71 23.92
C ILE A 177 -17.51 16.10 24.42
N GLY A 178 -16.21 16.37 24.47
CA GLY A 178 -15.65 17.66 24.87
C GLY A 178 -15.76 17.96 26.37
N MET A 179 -15.89 16.92 27.21
CA MET A 179 -15.87 17.05 28.66
C MET A 179 -14.44 16.79 29.16
N SER A 180 -13.85 17.76 29.86
CA SER A 180 -12.61 17.55 30.61
C SER A 180 -12.89 16.71 31.86
N ASP A 181 -12.14 15.62 32.03
CA ASP A 181 -12.20 14.60 33.11
C ASP A 181 -13.20 14.89 34.23
N LEU A 182 -14.28 14.09 34.30
CA LEU A 182 -14.93 13.85 35.59
C LEU A 182 -13.93 13.06 36.43
N SER A 183 -13.46 13.67 37.51
CA SER A 183 -12.56 13.05 38.48
C SER A 183 -13.02 11.62 38.82
N GLU A 184 -12.07 10.69 38.98
CA GLU A 184 -12.25 9.25 39.24
C GLU A 184 -13.30 8.88 40.32
N THR A 185 -13.74 9.86 41.11
CA THR A 185 -14.72 9.73 42.19
C THR A 185 -16.18 9.55 41.76
N GLU A 186 -16.56 9.75 40.50
CA GLU A 186 -17.98 9.66 40.07
C GLU A 186 -18.35 8.38 39.28
N LEU A 187 -17.45 7.41 39.15
CA LEU A 187 -17.67 6.20 38.32
C LEU A 187 -17.68 4.88 39.12
N LEU A 188 -18.32 4.88 40.31
CA LEU A 188 -18.79 3.66 41.00
C LEU A 188 -20.31 3.53 40.89
#